data_AF-A0A816VJ89-F1
#
_entry.id   AF-A0A816VJ89-F1
#
_cell.length_a   1.000
_cell.length_b   1.000
_cell.length_c   1.000
_cell.angle_alpha   90.00
_cell.angle_beta   90.00
_cell.angle_gamma   90.00
#
_symmetry.space_group_name_H-M   'P 1'
#
loop_
_entity.id
_entity.type
_entity.pdbx_description
1 polymer ?
#
loop_
_entity_poly.entity_id
_entity_poly.type
_entity_poly.pdbx_seq_one_letter_code
_entity_poly.pdbx_strand_id
1 'polypeptide(L)' 'MELKPRTYKTKKGYSVHIGGLMRVDIDEESVDSVYVTVWASSSVPLHVGKMENAYITLCLTKVE' A
#
# COMPACT_ATOMS: atom_id res chain seq x y z
N MET A 1 6.39 -0.04 -21.33
CA MET A 1 6.38 0.35 -19.91
C MET A 1 6.57 -0.93 -19.12
N GLU A 2 7.70 -1.08 -18.43
CA GLU A 2 7.99 -2.31 -17.67
C GLU A 2 7.41 -2.17 -16.26
N LEU A 3 6.56 -3.10 -15.84
CA LEU A 3 6.01 -3.14 -14.49
C LEU A 3 7.02 -3.86 -13.58
N LYS A 4 7.29 -3.27 -12.42
CA LYS A 4 8.16 -3.87 -11.41
C LYS A 4 7.34 -4.26 -10.17
N PRO A 5 7.51 -5.48 -9.63
CA PRO A 5 6.85 -5.89 -8.41
C PRO A 5 7.44 -5.16 -7.21
N ARG A 6 6.58 -4.66 -6.33
CA ARG A 6 6.93 -4.16 -5.00
C ARG A 6 6.06 -4.87 -3.98
N THR A 7 6.68 -5.54 -3.01
CA THR A 7 5.99 -6.39 -2.04
C THR A 7 6.06 -5.80 -0.64
N TYR A 8 4.91 -5.70 0.02
CA TYR A 8 4.77 -5.19 1.38
C TYR A 8 4.16 -6.25 2.28
N LYS A 9 4.77 -6.47 3.45
CA LYS A 9 4.13 -7.21 4.54
C LYS A 9 3.23 -6.24 5.30
N THR A 10 1.95 -6.57 5.40
CA THR A 10 0.92 -5.74 6.03
C THR A 10 0.00 -6.61 6.89
N LYS A 11 -0.95 -5.99 7.57
CA LYS A 11 -1.91 -6.67 8.45
C LYS A 11 -3.22 -5.90 8.58
N LYS A 12 -4.19 -6.43 9.33
CA LYS A 12 -5.48 -5.76 9.60
C LYS A 12 -5.27 -4.34 10.11
N GLY A 13 -6.08 -3.42 9.60
CA GLY A 13 -6.04 -2.00 9.95
C GLY A 13 -4.93 -1.21 9.24
N TYR A 14 -4.36 -1.74 8.17
CA TYR A 14 -3.42 -1.04 7.28
C TYR A 14 -3.97 -0.91 5.86
N SER A 15 -3.45 0.07 5.13
CA SER A 15 -3.81 0.39 3.77
C SER A 15 -2.57 0.50 2.88
N VAL A 16 -2.69 0.05 1.63
CA VAL A 16 -1.72 0.27 0.55
C VAL A 16 -2.33 1.24 -0.47
N HIS A 17 -1.74 2.42 -0.63
CA HIS A 17 -2.12 3.39 -1.65
C HIS A 17 -1.25 3.21 -2.89
N ILE A 18 -1.89 3.24 -4.06
CA ILE A 18 -1.26 3.12 -5.37
C ILE A 18 -1.43 4.47 -6.06
N GLY A 19 -0.43 5.35 -5.88
CA GLY A 19 -0.52 6.76 -6.23
C GLY A 19 -1.75 7.42 -5.58
N GLY A 20 -2.42 8.27 -6.36
CA GLY A 20 -3.73 8.84 -6.04
C GLY A 20 -4.90 8.13 -6.73
N LEU A 21 -4.70 6.90 -7.22
CA LEU A 21 -5.64 6.22 -8.11
C LEU A 21 -6.45 5.13 -7.41
N MET A 22 -5.82 4.39 -6.50
CA MET A 22 -6.43 3.26 -5.81
C MET A 22 -5.89 3.12 -4.39
N ARG A 23 -6.72 2.60 -3.50
CA ARG A 23 -6.35 2.19 -2.15
C ARG A 23 -6.84 0.77 -1.90
N VAL A 24 -6.01 -0.04 -1.27
CA VAL A 24 -6.35 -1.39 -0.79
C VAL A 24 -6.30 -1.37 0.72
N ASP A 25 -7.42 -1.63 1.38
CA ASP A 25 -7.54 -1.71 2.82
C ASP A 25 -7.56 -3.18 3.26
N ILE A 26 -6.78 -3.52 4.30
CA ILE A 26 -6.83 -4.83 4.93
C ILE A 26 -7.78 -4.73 6.13
N ASP A 27 -9.06 -5.00 5.86
CA ASP A 27 -10.11 -4.85 6.87
C ASP A 27 -10.16 -6.06 7.83
N GLU A 28 -9.90 -7.26 7.31
CA GLU A 28 -9.87 -8.50 8.07
C GLU A 28 -8.75 -9.43 7.60
N GLU A 29 -8.22 -10.22 8.52
CA GLU A 29 -7.23 -11.26 8.26
C GLU A 29 -7.44 -12.43 9.22
N SER A 30 -7.23 -13.66 8.75
CA SER A 30 -7.28 -14.88 9.57
C SER A 30 -5.88 -15.37 9.98
N VAL A 31 -4.85 -14.57 9.70
CA VAL A 31 -3.42 -14.86 9.89
C VAL A 31 -2.71 -13.61 10.42
N ASP A 32 -1.49 -13.75 10.96
CA ASP A 32 -0.79 -12.61 11.58
C ASP A 32 -0.36 -11.50 10.62
N SER A 33 -0.23 -11.79 9.32
CA SER A 33 0.16 -10.83 8.29
C SER A 33 -0.17 -11.33 6.88
N VAL A 34 -0.38 -10.39 5.96
CA VAL A 34 -0.59 -10.61 4.52
C VAL A 34 0.53 -9.95 3.72
N TYR A 35 0.92 -10.56 2.60
CA TYR A 35 1.86 -9.95 1.65
C TYR A 35 1.09 -9.40 0.45
N VAL A 36 1.21 -8.09 0.20
CA VAL A 36 0.63 -7.43 -0.96
C VAL A 36 1.73 -7.13 -1.96
N THR A 37 1.63 -7.67 -3.17
CA THR A 37 2.56 -7.39 -4.26
C THR A 37 1.88 -6.52 -5.31
N VAL A 38 2.40 -5.32 -5.55
CA VAL A 38 1.91 -4.39 -6.55
C VAL A 38 2.84 -4.39 -7.76
N TRP A 39 2.29 -4.69 -8.94
CA TRP A 39 2.98 -4.57 -10.22
C TRP A 39 2.63 -3.24 -10.86
N ALA A 40 3.55 -2.28 -10.78
CA ALA A 40 3.34 -0.94 -11.32
C ALA A 40 4.65 -0.37 -11.86
N SER A 41 4.57 0.65 -12.72
CA SER A 41 5.74 1.46 -13.10
C SER A 41 6.44 1.99 -11.85
N SER A 42 7.76 2.04 -11.86
CA SER A 42 8.55 2.63 -10.76
C SER A 42 8.23 4.10 -10.50
N SER A 43 7.65 4.80 -11.49
CA SER A 43 7.19 6.18 -11.34
C SER A 43 5.89 6.35 -10.55
N VAL A 44 5.13 5.27 -10.34
CA VAL A 44 3.91 5.30 -9.52
C VAL A 44 4.32 5.16 -8.05
N PRO A 45 4.09 6.17 -7.19
CA PRO A 45 4.41 6.08 -5.78
C PRO A 45 3.47 5.10 -5.09
N LEU A 46 4.00 4.34 -4.13
CA LEU A 46 3.22 3.40 -3.32
C LEU A 46 3.42 3.77 -1.85
N HIS A 47 2.33 3.85 -1.09
CA HIS A 47 2.39 4.19 0.34
C HIS A 47 1.66 3.16 1.17
N VAL A 48 2.30 2.70 2.25
CA VAL A 48 1.68 1.80 3.23
C VAL A 48 1.57 2.53 4.56
N GLY A 49 0.39 2.48 5.18
CA GLY A 49 0.14 3.16 6.43
C GLY A 49 -1.05 2.57 7.17
N LYS A 50 -1.27 3.03 8.41
CA LYS A 50 -2.47 2.64 9.15
C LYS A 50 -3.72 3.18 8.45
N MET A 51 -4.76 2.36 8.40
CA MET A 51 -6.03 2.69 7.75
C MET A 51 -6.73 3.89 8.41
N GLU A 52 -6.57 4.06 9.72
CA GLU A 52 -7.07 5.25 10.46
C GLU A 52 -6.48 6.57 9.94
N ASN A 53 -5.33 6.54 9.25
CA ASN A 53 -4.70 7.71 8.67
C ASN A 53 -4.83 7.72 7.13
N ALA A 54 -5.57 6.79 6.53
CA ALA A 54 -5.60 6.60 5.09
C ALA A 54 -6.04 7.87 4.33
N TYR A 55 -6.94 8.67 4.91
CA TYR A 55 -7.40 9.94 4.33
C TYR A 55 -6.30 11.03 4.31
N ILE A 56 -5.24 10.89 5.11
CA ILE A 56 -4.06 11.77 5.12
C ILE A 56 -2.86 11.12 4.37
N THR A 57 -2.84 9.78 4.28
CA THR A 57 -1.70 8.97 3.80
C THR A 57 -1.36 9.19 2.32
N LEU A 58 -2.17 9.93 1.56
CA LEU A 58 -1.82 10.40 0.22
C LEU A 58 -0.71 11.47 0.20
N CYS A 59 -0.45 12.17 1.32
CA CYS A 59 0.47 13.31 1.38
C CYS A 59 1.77 13.09 2.17
N LEU A 60 1.92 11.99 2.91
CA LEU A 60 3.09 11.78 3.78
C LEU A 60 4.07 10.80 3.15
N THR A 61 5.00 11.37 2.39
CA THR A 61 6.22 10.73 1.90
C THR A 61 6.98 10.01 3.02
N LYS A 62 7.11 8.69 2.87
CA LYS A 62 8.43 8.07 2.99
C LYS A 62 8.68 7.29 1.72
N VAL A 63 9.46 7.95 0.86
CA VAL A 63 10.16 7.34 -0.28
C VAL A 63 11.18 6.39 0.32
N GLU A 64 11.02 5.10 0.07
CA GLU A 64 12.15 4.18 -0.10
C GLU A 64 12.26 3.88 -1.59
#